data_AF-A0A933I286-F1
#
_entry.id   AF-A0A933I286-F1
#
_cell.length_a   1.000
_cell.length_b   1.000
_cell.length_c   1.000
_cell.angle_alpha   90.00
_cell.angle_beta   90.00
_cell.angle_gamma   90.00
#
_symmetry.space_group_name_H-M   'P 1'
#
loop_
_entity.id
_entity.type
_entity.pdbx_description
1 polymer ?
#
loop_
_entity_poly.entity_id
_entity_poly.type
_entity_poly.pdbx_seq_one_letter_code
_entity_poly.pdbx_strand_id
1 'polypeptide(L)' 'MKRMQKDRDMLEEYDFSMGIRGKYAKRYAEGTNVVVIEPDIAKFFPNHDAVNQALRSLTEIIKKQRKIA' A
#
# COMPACT_ATOMS: atom_id res chain seq x y z
N MET A 1 -16.42 15.41 18.14
CA MET A 1 -15.07 15.02 18.59
C MET A 1 -14.65 15.98 19.68
N LYS A 2 -14.08 15.46 20.76
CA LYS A 2 -13.77 16.25 21.95
C LYS A 2 -12.34 16.79 21.82
N ARG A 3 -12.13 18.07 22.14
CA ARG A 3 -10.81 18.70 22.07
C ARG A 3 -10.09 18.50 23.40
N MET A 4 -8.76 18.33 23.36
CA MET A 4 -7.96 18.22 24.58
C MET A 4 -8.05 19.52 25.39
N GLN A 5 -8.06 19.38 26.71
CA GLN A 5 -8.18 20.53 27.60
C GLN A 5 -6.91 21.41 27.61
N LYS A 6 -5.74 20.80 27.34
CA LYS A 6 -4.42 21.44 27.39
C LYS A 6 -3.91 21.91 26.02
N ASP A 7 -4.54 21.46 24.94
CA ASP A 7 -4.18 21.84 23.57
C ASP A 7 -5.47 21.90 22.73
N ARG A 8 -5.81 23.08 22.24
CA ARG A 8 -7.06 23.32 21.50
C ARG A 8 -7.03 22.83 20.07
N ASP A 9 -5.85 22.51 19.55
CA ASP A 9 -5.64 22.01 18.19
C ASP A 9 -5.59 20.47 18.15
N MET A 10 -5.43 19.82 19.31
CA MET A 10 -5.50 18.36 19.44
C MET A 10 -6.88 17.86 19.86
N LEU A 11 -7.29 16.75 19.25
CA LEU A 11 -8.47 15.99 19.63
C LEU A 11 -8.12 14.96 20.70
N GLU A 12 -9.05 14.65 21.60
CA GLU A 12 -8.85 13.65 22.66
C GLU A 12 -8.62 12.25 22.10
N GLU A 13 -9.13 11.96 20.91
CA GLU A 13 -8.91 10.71 20.20
C GLU A 13 -7.46 10.54 19.70
N TYR A 14 -6.66 11.62 19.68
CA TYR A 14 -5.25 11.61 19.29
C TYR A 14 -4.34 11.40 20.51
N ASP A 15 -4.40 10.20 21.10
CA ASP A 15 -3.47 9.82 22.16
C ASP A 15 -2.12 9.35 21.59
N PHE A 16 -1.13 10.24 21.64
CA PHE A 16 0.25 9.96 21.25
C PHE A 16 1.17 9.62 22.44
N SER A 17 0.64 9.37 23.65
CA SER A 17 1.44 9.05 24.84
C SER A 17 2.35 7.82 24.66
N MET A 18 1.92 6.87 23.81
CA MET A 18 2.66 5.66 23.43
C MET A 18 3.37 5.80 22.08
N GLY A 19 3.51 7.01 21.55
CA GLY A 19 4.12 7.29 20.26
C GLY A 19 5.63 6.98 20.25
N ILE A 20 6.09 6.21 19.26
CA ILE A 20 7.52 5.93 19.04
C ILE A 20 8.01 6.76 17.86
N ARG A 21 8.96 7.67 18.09
CA ARG A 21 9.57 8.49 17.02
C ARG A 21 10.20 7.57 15.97
N GLY A 22 9.82 7.76 14.71
CA GLY A 22 10.40 7.01 13.60
C GLY A 22 10.01 5.53 13.52
N LYS A 23 8.92 5.09 14.19
CA LYS A 23 8.44 3.69 14.18
C LYS A 23 8.42 3.02 12.79
N TYR A 24 8.13 3.79 11.74
CA TYR A 24 8.08 3.33 10.35
C TYR A 24 9.10 4.03 9.42
N ALA A 25 9.99 4.86 9.96
CA ALA A 25 10.92 5.65 9.16
C ALA A 25 11.86 4.77 8.31
N LYS A 26 12.37 3.68 8.89
CA LYS A 26 13.20 2.71 8.17
C LYS A 26 12.44 2.04 7.01
N ARG A 27 11.22 1.55 7.28
CA ARG A 27 10.34 0.94 6.26
C ARG A 27 9.98 1.91 5.14
N TYR A 28 9.81 3.19 5.47
CA TYR A 28 9.58 4.22 4.47
C TYR A 28 10.83 4.49 3.62
N ALA A 29 12.00 4.56 4.25
CA ALA A 29 13.28 4.78 3.56
C ALA A 29 13.71 3.60 2.66
N GLU A 30 13.30 2.37 3.00
CA GLU A 30 13.45 1.19 2.13
C GLU A 30 12.68 1.35 0.80
N GLY A 31 11.74 2.28 0.74
CA GLY A 31 10.90 2.55 -0.42
C GLY A 31 9.74 1.55 -0.51
N THR A 32 8.56 2.05 -0.85
CA THR A 32 7.47 1.21 -1.35
C THR A 32 7.43 1.35 -2.85
N ASN A 33 7.39 0.22 -3.56
CA ASN A 33 7.12 0.22 -4.99
C ASN A 33 5.61 0.43 -5.22
N VAL A 34 5.14 1.68 -5.17
CA VAL A 34 3.75 2.02 -5.51
C VAL A 34 3.67 2.17 -7.02
N VAL A 35 2.96 1.24 -7.66
CA VAL A 35 2.69 1.29 -9.10
C VAL A 35 1.25 1.71 -9.30
N VAL A 36 1.04 2.86 -9.93
CA VAL A 36 -0.29 3.34 -10.32
C VAL A 36 -0.66 2.67 -11.63
N ILE A 37 -1.87 2.13 -11.69
CA ILE A 37 -2.44 1.51 -12.88
C ILE A 37 -3.33 2.54 -13.57
N GLU A 38 -3.32 2.56 -14.90
CA GLU A 38 -4.20 3.43 -15.68
C GLU A 38 -5.69 3.19 -15.35
N PRO A 39 -6.54 4.24 -15.34
CA PRO A 39 -7.93 4.12 -14.91
C PRO A 39 -8.76 3.12 -15.71
N ASP A 40 -8.47 2.99 -17.00
CA ASP A 40 -9.14 2.07 -17.91
C ASP A 40 -8.84 0.60 -17.59
N ILE A 41 -7.68 0.30 -17.00
CA ILE A 41 -7.31 -1.03 -16.53
C ILE A 41 -7.81 -1.25 -15.09
N ALA A 42 -7.69 -0.24 -14.24
CA ALA A 42 -8.09 -0.31 -12.83
C ALA A 42 -9.57 -0.71 -12.67
N LYS A 43 -10.45 -0.33 -13.61
CA LYS A 43 -11.87 -0.71 -13.60
C LYS A 43 -12.12 -2.23 -13.63
N PHE A 44 -11.14 -3.03 -14.07
CA PHE A 44 -11.25 -4.49 -14.13
C PHE A 44 -10.74 -5.18 -12.86
N PHE A 45 -10.02 -4.48 -11.98
CA PHE A 45 -9.39 -5.06 -10.80
C PHE A 45 -9.90 -4.40 -9.52
N PRO A 46 -10.64 -5.12 -8.66
CA PRO A 46 -11.22 -4.54 -7.44
C PRO A 46 -10.17 -4.23 -6.36
N ASN A 47 -9.00 -4.88 -6.39
CA ASN A 47 -7.93 -4.68 -5.41
C ASN A 47 -6.57 -5.19 -5.94
N HIS A 48 -5.53 -4.95 -5.15
CA HIS A 48 -4.15 -5.35 -5.47
C HIS A 48 -3.95 -6.88 -5.55
N ASP A 49 -4.72 -7.68 -4.81
CA ASP A 49 -4.64 -9.14 -4.87
C ASP A 49 -5.04 -9.66 -6.25
N ALA A 50 -6.14 -9.12 -6.81
CA ALA A 50 -6.61 -9.46 -8.15
C ALA A 50 -5.58 -9.13 -9.24
N VAL A 51 -4.93 -7.97 -9.15
CA VAL A 51 -3.84 -7.56 -10.06
C VAL A 51 -2.67 -8.54 -9.98
N ASN A 52 -2.21 -8.81 -8.76
CA ASN A 52 -1.05 -9.67 -8.53
C ASN A 52 -1.30 -11.10 -9.02
N GLN A 53 -2.52 -11.63 -8.83
CA GLN A 53 -2.88 -12.95 -9.32
C GLN A 53 -2.87 -13.01 -10.86
N ALA A 54 -3.41 -12.00 -11.54
CA ALA A 54 -3.39 -11.93 -13.01
C ALA A 54 -1.95 -11.88 -13.56
N LEU A 55 -1.09 -11.05 -12.98
CA LEU A 55 0.32 -10.94 -13.39
C LEU A 55 1.12 -12.23 -13.15
N ARG A 56 0.84 -12.97 -12.06
CA ARG A 56 1.45 -14.28 -11.81
C ARG A 56 1.03 -15.31 -12.84
N SER A 57 -0.27 -15.37 -13.17
CA SER A 57 -0.78 -16.26 -14.22
C SER A 57 -0.13 -15.96 -15.58
N LEU A 58 0.01 -14.68 -15.93
CA LEU A 58 0.70 -14.25 -17.15
C LEU A 58 2.18 -14.67 -17.15
N THR A 59 2.86 -14.54 -16.01
CA THR A 59 4.26 -14.94 -15.86
C THR A 59 4.46 -16.42 -16.17
N GLU A 60 3.55 -17.30 -15.73
CA GLU A 60 3.62 -18.73 -16.02
C GLU A 60 3.43 -19.05 -17.51
N ILE A 61 2.57 -18.29 -18.21
CA ILE A 61 2.40 -18.42 -19.66
C ILE A 61 3.70 -18.01 -20.39
N ILE A 62 4.27 -16.86 -20.03
CA ILE A 62 5.52 -16.35 -20.61
C ILE A 62 6.67 -17.35 -20.41
N LYS A 63 6.79 -17.93 -19.20
CA LYS A 63 7.82 -18.95 -18.90
C LYS A 63 7.66 -20.19 -19.78
N LYS A 64 6.43 -20.68 -19.96
CA LYS A 64 6.14 -21.83 -20.83
C LYS A 64 6.53 -21.53 -22.28
N GLN A 65 6.19 -20.35 -22.79
CA GLN A 65 6.52 -19.95 -24.16
C GLN A 65 8.04 -19.84 -24.38
N ARG A 66 8.79 -19.28 -23.43
CA ARG A 66 10.26 -19.22 -23.48
C ARG A 66 10.95 -20.58 -23.47
N LYS A 67 10.33 -21.62 -22.90
CA LYS A 67 10.88 -22.98 -22.86
C LYS A 67 10.65 -23.74 -24.16
N ILE A 68 9.68 -23.31 -24.97
CA ILE A 68 9.33 -23.89 -26.27
C ILE A 68 10.17 -23.26 -27.40
N ALA A 69 10.66 -22.03 -27.19
CA ALA A 69 11.55 -21.31 -28.10
C ALA A 69 13.02 -21.74 -27.98
#